data_AF-A0A8K0CRF2-F1
#
_entry.id   AF-A0A8K0CRF2-F1
#
_cell.length_a   1.000
_cell.length_b   1.000
_cell.length_c   1.000
_cell.angle_alpha   90.00
_cell.angle_beta   90.00
_cell.angle_gamma   90.00
#
_symmetry.space_group_name_H-M   'P 1'
#
loop_
_entity.id
_entity.type
_entity.pdbx_description
1 polymer ?
#
loop_
_entity_poly.entity_id
_entity_poly.type
_entity_poly.pdbx_seq_one_letter_code
_entity_poly.pdbx_strand_id
1 'polypeptide(L)'
;MRNNPEVSQRQMPTEFTEGLHNAAQDIKILSTLIDKINVPNDKIISMAKSTPFILADRALKKYFKGAVTSVIASKIALGRINLTTLKKAFQLGGYDSVEMLLAENINNKPRVTKNEKTIKAIVDRLAWDTLDEADVTASGVRLVRIGRQAIKD
;
A
#
# COMPACT_ATOMS: atom_id res chain seq x y z
N MET A 1 15.65 51.29 26.56
CA MET A 1 16.59 50.29 26.03
C MET A 1 16.09 48.90 26.39
N ARG A 2 15.58 48.13 25.42
CA ARG A 2 15.25 46.70 25.60
C ARG A 2 15.84 45.97 24.41
N ASN A 3 16.96 45.30 24.62
CA ASN A 3 17.61 44.46 23.62
C ASN A 3 16.88 43.12 23.58
N ASN A 4 16.37 42.77 22.41
CA ASN A 4 15.75 41.49 22.12
C ASN A 4 16.85 40.55 21.61
N PRO A 5 17.13 39.39 22.23
CA PRO A 5 18.14 38.47 21.70
C PRO A 5 17.62 37.83 20.42
N GLU A 6 18.36 38.04 19.34
CA GLU A 6 18.10 37.42 18.04
C GLU A 6 17.98 35.91 18.19
N VAL A 7 16.85 35.37 17.74
CA VAL A 7 16.66 33.93 17.53
C VAL A 7 17.62 33.52 16.42
N SER A 8 18.79 33.03 16.83
CA SER A 8 19.75 32.39 15.94
C SER A 8 19.06 31.20 15.27
N GLN A 9 18.60 31.43 14.04
CA GLN A 9 18.13 30.38 13.16
C GLN A 9 19.31 29.42 12.98
N ARG A 10 19.23 28.24 13.59
CA ARG A 10 20.15 27.13 13.32
C ARG A 10 20.05 26.82 11.83
N GLN A 11 20.92 27.42 11.04
CA GLN A 11 21.10 27.05 9.64
C GLN A 11 21.58 25.59 9.64
N MET A 12 20.73 24.72 9.13
CA MET A 12 21.12 23.36 8.80
C MET A 12 22.26 23.45 7.77
N PRO A 13 23.38 22.73 7.95
CA PRO A 13 24.48 22.74 6.99
C PRO A 13 23.95 22.42 5.58
N THR A 14 24.26 23.26 4.60
CA THR A 14 23.82 23.13 3.21
C THR A 14 24.55 22.01 2.45
N GLU A 15 25.49 21.30 3.08
CA GLU A 15 26.25 20.20 2.46
C GLU A 15 25.47 18.88 2.32
N PHE A 16 24.22 18.81 2.78
CA PHE A 16 23.40 17.58 2.71
C PHE A 16 22.67 17.37 1.37
N THR A 17 22.77 18.29 0.41
CA THR A 17 21.94 18.25 -0.82
C THR A 17 22.59 17.53 -2.00
N GLU A 18 23.90 17.29 -2.00
CA GLU A 18 24.61 16.58 -3.08
C GLU A 18 24.89 15.12 -2.72
N GLY A 19 23.84 14.30 -2.67
CA GLY A 19 24.00 12.86 -2.39
C GLY A 19 22.72 12.04 -2.27
N LEU A 20 21.56 12.60 -2.64
CA LEU A 20 20.22 12.02 -2.42
C LEU A 20 19.86 10.83 -3.33
N HIS A 21 20.82 9.95 -3.66
CA HIS A 21 20.61 8.77 -4.49
C HIS A 21 21.19 7.47 -3.90
N ASN A 22 21.72 7.48 -2.68
CA ASN A 22 22.22 6.27 -2.03
C ASN A 22 21.43 5.95 -0.77
N ALA A 23 20.53 4.96 -0.88
CA ALA A 23 19.71 4.49 0.24
C ALA A 23 20.54 4.09 1.48
N ALA A 24 21.76 3.57 1.30
CA ALA A 24 22.64 3.23 2.42
C ALA A 24 23.17 4.49 3.14
N GLN A 25 23.47 5.54 2.38
CA GLN A 25 23.88 6.83 2.92
C GLN A 25 22.72 7.54 3.62
N ASP A 26 21.52 7.49 3.04
CA ASP A 26 20.30 8.02 3.65
C ASP A 26 20.02 7.34 5.01
N ILE A 27 20.14 6.00 5.07
CA ILE A 27 19.98 5.24 6.32
C ILE A 27 21.01 5.68 7.35
N LYS A 28 22.27 5.88 6.95
CA LYS A 28 23.35 6.31 7.86
C LYS A 28 23.09 7.72 8.44
N ILE A 29 22.64 8.65 7.60
CA ILE A 29 22.27 10.01 8.02
C ILE A 29 21.08 9.96 8.98
N LEU A 30 20.04 9.19 8.65
CA LEU A 30 18.85 9.05 9.50
C LEU A 30 19.20 8.42 10.86
N SER A 31 20.06 7.38 10.89
CA SER A 31 20.54 6.79 12.15
C SER A 31 21.25 7.83 13.01
N THR A 32 22.16 8.60 12.41
CA THR A 32 22.91 9.65 13.12
C THR A 32 21.97 10.73 13.69
N LEU A 33 20.92 11.10 12.95
CA LEU A 33 19.92 12.05 13.41
C LEU A 33 19.12 11.49 14.58
N ILE A 34 18.64 10.25 14.48
CA ILE A 34 17.89 9.53 15.52
C ILE A 34 18.71 9.47 16.83
N ASP A 35 19.99 9.12 16.73
CA ASP A 35 20.90 9.04 17.87
C ASP A 35 21.07 10.42 18.54
N LYS A 36 21.24 11.49 17.73
CA LYS A 36 21.38 12.87 18.24
C LYS A 36 20.15 13.39 18.96
N ILE A 37 18.95 13.03 18.49
CA ILE A 37 17.68 13.44 19.12
C ILE A 37 17.26 12.53 20.28
N ASN A 38 18.03 11.46 20.54
CA ASN A 38 17.79 10.48 21.60
C ASN A 38 16.35 9.94 21.60
N VAL A 39 15.85 9.57 20.42
CA VAL A 39 14.51 8.95 20.32
C VAL A 39 14.62 7.49 20.78
N PRO A 40 13.80 7.06 21.77
CA PRO A 40 13.80 5.68 22.23
C PRO A 40 13.46 4.67 21.13
N ASN A 41 14.18 3.55 21.09
CA ASN A 41 14.07 2.56 20.02
C ASN A 41 12.69 1.86 19.98
N ASP A 42 12.06 1.68 21.13
CA ASP A 42 10.67 1.19 21.26
C ASP A 42 9.65 2.12 20.58
N LYS A 43 9.87 3.44 20.65
CA LYS A 43 9.05 4.43 19.95
C LYS A 43 9.24 4.35 18.42
N ILE A 44 10.44 4.07 17.96
CA ILE A 44 10.73 3.87 16.53
C ILE A 44 10.02 2.61 16.04
N ILE A 45 10.19 1.50 16.76
CA ILE A 45 9.61 0.20 16.40
C ILE A 45 8.07 0.27 16.39
N SER A 46 7.46 0.91 17.38
CA SER A 46 5.99 1.02 17.47
C SER A 46 5.38 1.86 16.35
N MET A 47 6.13 2.81 15.78
CA MET A 47 5.68 3.66 14.68
C MET A 47 6.12 3.15 13.29
N ALA A 48 7.10 2.25 13.24
CA ALA A 48 7.64 1.71 12.00
C ALA A 48 6.62 0.79 11.32
N LYS A 49 6.55 0.90 10.00
CA LYS A 49 5.80 -0.05 9.16
C LYS A 49 6.73 -1.17 8.73
N SER A 50 6.26 -2.40 8.84
CA SER A 50 7.03 -3.56 8.39
C SER A 50 7.21 -3.57 6.87
N THR A 51 8.36 -4.04 6.38
CA THR A 51 8.63 -4.20 4.95
C THR A 51 7.57 -5.06 4.23
N PRO A 52 7.12 -6.20 4.78
CA PRO A 52 6.04 -6.98 4.16
C PRO A 52 4.75 -6.18 3.96
N PHE A 53 4.39 -5.33 4.93
CA PHE A 53 3.24 -4.43 4.80
C PHE A 53 3.44 -3.45 3.65
N ILE A 54 4.60 -2.78 3.57
CA ILE A 54 4.90 -1.78 2.53
C ILE A 54 4.82 -2.39 1.13
N LEU A 55 5.36 -3.59 0.95
CA LEU A 55 5.33 -4.31 -0.32
C LEU A 55 3.91 -4.71 -0.71
N ALA A 56 3.14 -5.26 0.24
CA ALA A 56 1.73 -5.63 0.01
C ALA A 56 0.87 -4.41 -0.33
N ASP A 57 0.99 -3.32 0.43
CA ASP A 57 0.27 -2.06 0.22
C ASP A 57 0.55 -1.48 -1.18
N ARG A 58 1.82 -1.43 -1.59
CA ARG A 58 2.22 -0.95 -2.92
C ARG A 58 1.63 -1.83 -4.03
N ALA A 59 1.69 -3.15 -3.87
CA ALA A 59 1.15 -4.09 -4.84
C ALA A 59 -0.38 -3.97 -4.99
N LEU A 60 -1.11 -3.92 -3.87
CA LEU A 60 -2.56 -3.78 -3.85
C LEU A 60 -3.03 -2.44 -4.44
N LYS A 61 -2.37 -1.34 -4.09
CA LYS A 61 -2.66 -0.01 -4.67
C LYS A 61 -2.49 0.01 -6.18
N LYS A 62 -1.44 -0.65 -6.68
CA LYS A 62 -1.20 -0.77 -8.12
C LYS A 62 -2.27 -1.65 -8.79
N TYR A 63 -2.59 -2.79 -8.18
CA TYR A 63 -3.51 -3.78 -8.75
C TYR A 63 -4.96 -3.28 -8.83
N PHE A 64 -5.43 -2.61 -7.77
CA PHE A 64 -6.79 -2.09 -7.66
C PHE A 64 -6.92 -0.61 -8.04
N LYS A 65 -5.93 -0.02 -8.72
CA LYS A 65 -5.97 1.38 -9.14
C LYS A 65 -7.23 1.63 -9.98
N GLY A 66 -8.07 2.55 -9.51
CA GLY A 66 -9.34 2.91 -10.17
C GLY A 66 -10.54 2.00 -9.82
N ALA A 67 -10.30 0.83 -9.23
CA ALA A 67 -11.38 -0.06 -8.75
C ALA A 67 -11.78 0.26 -7.30
N VAL A 68 -10.81 0.50 -6.41
CA VAL A 68 -11.07 0.97 -5.05
C VAL A 68 -10.16 2.14 -4.66
N THR A 69 -10.52 2.83 -3.58
CA THR A 69 -9.69 3.90 -3.03
C THR A 69 -8.38 3.36 -2.46
N SER A 70 -7.34 4.17 -2.48
CA SER A 70 -6.03 3.84 -1.90
C SER A 70 -6.11 3.51 -0.39
N VAL A 71 -7.11 4.06 0.30
CA VAL A 71 -7.40 3.78 1.71
C VAL A 71 -7.85 2.34 1.89
N ILE A 72 -8.73 1.83 1.03
CA ILE A 72 -9.18 0.43 1.09
C ILE A 72 -8.01 -0.51 0.81
N ALA A 73 -7.20 -0.25 -0.21
CA ALA A 73 -6.01 -1.04 -0.49
C ALA A 73 -5.04 -1.08 0.71
N SER A 74 -4.86 0.05 1.40
CA SER A 74 -4.05 0.14 2.62
C SER A 74 -4.66 -0.66 3.78
N LYS A 75 -5.98 -0.63 3.95
CA LYS A 75 -6.68 -1.42 4.98
C LYS A 75 -6.55 -2.93 4.75
N ILE A 76 -6.61 -3.39 3.50
CA ILE A 76 -6.37 -4.80 3.14
C ILE A 76 -4.95 -5.21 3.57
N ALA A 77 -3.93 -4.40 3.22
CA ALA A 77 -2.56 -4.66 3.62
C ALA A 77 -2.38 -4.65 5.15
N LEU A 78 -3.06 -3.74 5.86
CA LEU A 78 -3.02 -3.65 7.33
C LEU A 78 -3.62 -4.90 7.98
N GLY A 79 -4.66 -5.47 7.36
CA GLY A 79 -5.24 -6.76 7.74
C GLY A 79 -4.35 -7.98 7.42
N ARG A 80 -3.09 -7.74 7.01
CA ARG A 80 -2.12 -8.76 6.56
C ARG A 80 -2.62 -9.60 5.38
N ILE A 81 -3.50 -9.03 4.57
CA ILE A 81 -4.00 -9.64 3.35
C ILE A 81 -3.16 -9.10 2.19
N ASN A 82 -2.59 -9.99 1.39
CA ASN A 82 -1.91 -9.63 0.15
C ASN A 82 -2.72 -10.11 -1.06
N LEU A 83 -2.27 -9.76 -2.27
CA LEU A 83 -2.97 -10.12 -3.50
C LEU A 83 -3.11 -11.64 -3.68
N THR A 84 -2.09 -12.42 -3.31
CA THR A 84 -2.14 -13.89 -3.40
C THR A 84 -3.24 -14.45 -2.50
N THR A 85 -3.40 -13.94 -1.28
CA THR A 85 -4.48 -14.35 -0.38
C THR A 85 -5.85 -14.03 -0.95
N LEU A 86 -6.04 -12.83 -1.54
CA LEU A 86 -7.30 -12.44 -2.17
C LEU A 86 -7.65 -13.33 -3.37
N LYS A 87 -6.68 -13.59 -4.26
CA LYS A 87 -6.86 -14.47 -5.41
C LYS A 87 -7.27 -15.88 -4.96
N LYS A 88 -6.60 -16.43 -3.95
CA LYS A 88 -6.93 -17.75 -3.38
C LYS A 88 -8.34 -17.77 -2.79
N ALA A 89 -8.73 -16.75 -2.03
CA ALA A 89 -10.08 -16.67 -1.49
C ALA A 89 -11.14 -16.64 -2.60
N PHE A 90 -10.89 -15.83 -3.64
CA PHE A 90 -11.76 -15.77 -4.81
C PHE A 90 -11.85 -17.12 -5.56
N GLN A 91 -10.74 -17.82 -5.73
CA GLN A 91 -10.73 -19.15 -6.37
C GLN A 91 -11.49 -20.22 -5.57
N LEU A 92 -11.50 -20.12 -4.24
CA LEU A 92 -12.15 -21.11 -3.37
C LEU A 92 -13.68 -20.97 -3.32
N GLY A 93 -14.20 -19.75 -3.35
CA GLY A 93 -15.63 -19.53 -3.19
C GLY A 93 -16.12 -18.17 -3.69
N GLY A 94 -15.43 -17.59 -4.67
CA GLY A 94 -15.86 -16.39 -5.38
C GLY A 94 -16.10 -15.20 -4.46
N TYR A 95 -17.31 -14.62 -4.56
CA TYR A 95 -17.73 -13.47 -3.78
C TYR A 95 -17.74 -13.77 -2.27
N ASP A 96 -18.42 -14.84 -1.86
CA ASP A 96 -18.68 -15.16 -0.45
C ASP A 96 -17.39 -15.36 0.34
N SER A 97 -16.40 -16.01 -0.26
CA SER A 97 -15.09 -16.20 0.38
C SER A 97 -14.30 -14.89 0.52
N VAL A 98 -14.41 -13.99 -0.46
CA VAL A 98 -13.77 -12.65 -0.37
C VAL A 98 -14.51 -11.77 0.62
N GLU A 99 -15.84 -11.81 0.65
CA GLU A 99 -16.66 -11.11 1.64
C GLU A 99 -16.30 -11.59 3.05
N MET A 100 -16.33 -12.90 3.30
CA MET A 100 -15.97 -13.47 4.59
C MET A 100 -14.58 -13.01 5.03
N LEU A 101 -13.58 -13.05 4.13
CA LEU A 101 -12.22 -12.61 4.44
C LEU A 101 -12.15 -11.11 4.81
N LEU A 102 -12.93 -10.24 4.18
CA LEU A 102 -12.84 -8.78 4.35
C LEU A 102 -13.78 -8.23 5.44
N ALA A 103 -14.93 -8.85 5.62
CA ALA A 103 -16.03 -8.41 6.46
C ALA A 103 -16.05 -9.08 7.85
N GLU A 104 -15.28 -10.16 8.05
CA GLU A 104 -15.14 -10.81 9.36
C GLU A 104 -14.78 -9.78 10.44
N ASN A 105 -15.48 -9.85 11.58
CA ASN A 105 -15.24 -8.94 12.69
C ASN A 105 -14.03 -9.41 13.52
N ILE A 106 -13.05 -8.53 13.69
CA ILE A 106 -11.93 -8.68 14.63
C ILE A 106 -12.03 -7.54 15.65
N ASN A 107 -12.13 -7.87 16.93
CA ASN A 107 -12.29 -6.90 18.02
C ASN A 107 -13.47 -5.92 17.77
N ASN A 108 -14.63 -6.46 17.43
CA ASN A 108 -15.87 -5.71 17.14
C ASN A 108 -15.80 -4.75 15.93
N LYS A 109 -14.77 -4.83 15.09
CA LYS A 109 -14.65 -4.05 13.85
C LYS A 109 -14.41 -4.97 12.66
N PRO A 110 -14.93 -4.66 11.46
CA PRO A 110 -14.60 -5.47 10.29
C PRO A 110 -13.10 -5.44 10.02
N ARG A 111 -12.54 -6.59 9.63
CA ARG A 111 -11.12 -6.75 9.30
C ARG A 111 -10.66 -5.69 8.29
N VAL A 112 -11.48 -5.43 7.26
CA VAL A 112 -11.25 -4.38 6.27
C VAL A 112 -12.48 -3.49 6.09
N THR A 113 -13.60 -4.07 5.69
CA THR A 113 -14.84 -3.35 5.35
C THR A 113 -16.03 -4.30 5.24
N LYS A 114 -17.24 -3.81 5.54
CA LYS A 114 -18.51 -4.49 5.20
C LYS A 114 -19.27 -3.80 4.05
N ASN A 115 -18.63 -2.83 3.40
CA ASN A 115 -19.27 -2.10 2.31
C ASN A 115 -19.35 -2.99 1.06
N GLU A 116 -20.56 -3.45 0.74
CA GLU A 116 -20.81 -4.36 -0.39
C GLU A 116 -20.29 -3.83 -1.73
N LYS A 117 -20.46 -2.52 -2.02
CA LYS A 117 -19.96 -1.92 -3.26
C LYS A 117 -18.44 -2.04 -3.38
N THR A 118 -17.74 -1.87 -2.26
CA THR A 118 -16.28 -2.02 -2.21
C THR A 118 -15.86 -3.47 -2.41
N ILE A 119 -16.56 -4.40 -1.74
CA ILE A 119 -16.28 -5.84 -1.86
C ILE A 119 -16.54 -6.30 -3.30
N LYS A 120 -17.66 -5.88 -3.90
CA LYS A 120 -17.99 -6.16 -5.30
C LYS A 120 -16.91 -5.62 -6.25
N ALA A 121 -16.47 -4.38 -6.09
CA ALA A 121 -15.40 -3.84 -6.94
C ALA A 121 -14.07 -4.62 -6.83
N ILE A 122 -13.75 -5.17 -5.65
CA ILE A 122 -12.61 -6.05 -5.46
C ILE A 122 -12.81 -7.37 -6.20
N VAL A 123 -13.96 -8.01 -5.99
CA VAL A 123 -14.32 -9.30 -6.62
C VAL A 123 -14.34 -9.19 -8.14
N ASP A 124 -14.99 -8.16 -8.68
CA ASP A 124 -15.03 -7.90 -10.11
C ASP A 124 -13.60 -7.81 -10.65
N ARG A 125 -12.74 -7.01 -10.01
CA ARG A 125 -11.33 -6.85 -10.43
C ARG A 125 -10.55 -8.17 -10.40
N LEU A 126 -10.80 -9.04 -9.43
CA LEU A 126 -10.19 -10.37 -9.37
C LEU A 126 -10.72 -11.28 -10.48
N ALA A 127 -12.01 -11.20 -10.80
CA ALA A 127 -12.64 -11.95 -11.88
C ALA A 127 -12.08 -11.56 -13.27
N TRP A 128 -11.89 -10.26 -13.52
CA TRP A 128 -11.26 -9.75 -14.74
C TRP A 128 -9.87 -10.38 -14.99
N ASP A 129 -9.09 -10.56 -13.93
CA ASP A 129 -7.74 -11.13 -14.02
C ASP A 129 -7.75 -12.65 -14.28
N THR A 130 -8.77 -13.36 -13.78
CA THR A 130 -8.93 -14.80 -14.05
C THR A 130 -9.43 -15.12 -15.45
N LEU A 131 -10.19 -14.22 -16.08
CA LEU A 131 -10.62 -14.39 -17.48
C LEU A 131 -9.42 -14.26 -18.44
N ASP A 132 -8.48 -13.34 -18.14
CA ASP A 132 -7.23 -13.19 -18.89
C ASP A 132 -6.32 -14.44 -18.78
N GLU A 133 -6.37 -15.20 -17.68
CA GLU A 133 -5.58 -16.43 -17.49
C GLU A 133 -6.18 -17.64 -18.24
N ALA A 134 -7.51 -17.76 -18.30
CA ALA A 134 -8.19 -18.87 -18.97
C ALA A 134 -8.05 -18.84 -20.51
N ASP A 135 -8.06 -17.65 -21.11
CA ASP A 135 -7.95 -17.47 -22.57
C ASP A 135 -6.54 -17.76 -23.12
N VAL A 136 -5.50 -17.60 -22.29
CA VAL A 136 -4.11 -17.93 -22.69
C VAL A 136 -3.90 -19.44 -22.77
N THR A 137 -4.55 -20.22 -21.90
CA THR A 137 -4.43 -21.68 -21.88
C THR A 137 -5.22 -22.39 -22.98
N ALA A 138 -6.30 -21.79 -23.48
CA ALA A 138 -7.17 -22.46 -24.46
C ALA A 138 -6.72 -22.30 -25.93
N SER A 139 -5.95 -21.27 -26.27
CA SER A 139 -5.73 -20.93 -27.69
C SER A 139 -4.28 -20.72 -28.14
N GLY A 140 -3.28 -20.62 -27.27
CA GLY A 140 -1.89 -20.32 -27.71
C GLY A 140 -1.72 -19.02 -28.51
N VAL A 141 -2.77 -18.19 -28.58
CA VAL A 141 -2.82 -16.93 -29.32
C VAL A 141 -2.94 -15.80 -28.29
N ARG A 142 -1.98 -14.88 -28.29
CA ARG A 142 -2.09 -13.61 -27.55
C ARG A 142 -3.19 -12.77 -28.19
N LEU A 143 -4.36 -12.70 -27.55
CA LEU A 143 -5.34 -11.65 -27.83
C LEU A 143 -4.75 -10.31 -27.36
N VAL A 144 -4.46 -9.44 -28.33
CA VAL A 144 -4.02 -8.06 -28.09
C VAL A 144 -5.21 -7.25 -27.59
N ARG A 145 -5.04 -6.61 -26.43
CA ARG A 145 -6.00 -5.67 -25.82
C ARG A 145 -6.58 -4.68 -26.83
N ILE A 146 -7.89 -4.76 -27.08
CA ILE A 146 -8.70 -3.64 -27.56
C ILE A 146 -9.49 -3.12 -26.36
N GLY A 147 -9.06 -2.01 -25.78
CA GLY A 147 -9.71 -1.46 -24.59
C GLY A 147 -8.99 -0.28 -23.94
N ARG A 148 -8.29 0.55 -24.74
CA ARG A 148 -8.05 1.95 -24.38
C ARG A 148 -9.06 2.76 -25.20
N GLN A 149 -10.20 3.10 -24.61
CA GLN A 149 -10.90 4.31 -25.02
C GLN A 149 -10.87 5.30 -23.86
N ALA A 150 -10.49 6.51 -24.26
CA ALA A 150 -10.22 7.64 -23.41
C ALA A 150 -11.46 8.06 -22.63
N ILE A 151 -11.26 8.44 -21.37
CA ILE A 151 -12.09 9.47 -20.77
C ILE A 151 -11.25 10.75 -20.88
N LYS A 152 -11.45 11.46 -21.99
CA LYS A 152 -11.36 12.92 -22.03
C LYS A 152 -12.81 13.38 -22.13
N ASP A 153 -13.24 14.13 -21.12
CA ASP A 153 -13.76 15.49 -21.27
C ASP A 153 -13.63 16.18 -19.90
#